data_AF-A0A3N1AQI1-F1
#
_entry.id   AF-A0A3N1AQI1-F1
#
_cell.length_a   1.000
_cell.length_b   1.000
_cell.length_c   1.000
_cell.angle_alpha   90.00
_cell.angle_beta   90.00
_cell.angle_gamma   90.00
#
_symmetry.space_group_name_H-M   'P 1'
#
loop_
_entity.id
_entity.type
_entity.pdbx_description
1 polymer ?
#
loop_
_entity_poly.entity_id
_entity_poly.type
_entity_poly.pdbx_seq_one_letter_code
_entity_poly.pdbx_strand_id
1 'polypeptide(L)'
;MTSSTEVAGADGTGKPDVVDHQGKAETIWTGPGDFGQPAAYDAKTGVAAPLLAGFSLALLGVVAQAPTSFRWPGATLTTLVVVCAVLVMCVQFGFRGRAVLYSKADVEAWGRLTTVLAPPAEQRLRARVQRNDMLRWRRWHRRTQLSYNAGIALLFIAIALALAPPESYGGNTPLSAGEAAWRWAGTGLAGCVSLAEIIWTVRDEVLLHRRRRAAHSDQEP
;
A
#
# COMPACT_ATOMS: atom_id res chain seq x y z
N MET A 1 46.35 -12.75 42.35
CA MET A 1 44.93 -13.07 42.16
C MET A 1 44.54 -12.61 40.76
N THR A 2 44.73 -13.50 39.78
CA THR A 2 44.37 -13.29 38.38
C THR A 2 43.00 -13.89 38.15
N SER A 3 42.00 -13.04 37.93
CA SER A 3 40.63 -13.46 37.64
C SER A 3 40.55 -13.84 36.16
N SER A 4 40.42 -15.14 35.89
CA SER A 4 40.15 -15.67 34.55
C SER A 4 38.67 -15.53 34.25
N THR A 5 38.32 -14.64 33.33
CA THR A 5 37.01 -14.65 32.67
C THR A 5 36.98 -15.75 31.62
N GLU A 6 36.22 -16.78 31.92
CA GLU A 6 35.89 -17.91 31.06
C GLU A 6 35.00 -17.42 29.90
N VAL A 7 35.52 -17.54 28.67
CA VAL A 7 34.79 -17.20 27.45
C VAL A 7 33.93 -18.39 27.07
N ALA A 8 32.62 -18.27 27.30
CA ALA A 8 31.64 -19.27 26.88
C ALA A 8 31.66 -19.45 25.35
N GLY A 9 31.60 -20.71 24.92
CA GLY A 9 31.85 -21.15 23.56
C GLY A 9 31.01 -20.45 22.50
N ALA A 10 31.67 -20.15 21.39
CA ALA A 10 31.06 -19.64 20.17
C ALA A 10 30.22 -20.72 19.51
N ASP A 11 28.89 -20.60 19.60
CA ASP A 11 28.00 -21.25 18.63
C ASP A 11 28.28 -20.62 17.25
N GLY A 12 28.34 -21.46 16.22
CA GLY A 12 28.86 -21.16 14.88
C GLY A 12 28.05 -20.14 14.05
N THR A 13 27.21 -19.34 14.70
CA THR A 13 26.36 -18.31 14.10
C THR A 13 26.96 -16.90 14.18
N GLY A 14 28.10 -16.72 14.86
CA GLY A 14 28.92 -15.51 14.74
C GLY A 14 28.23 -14.20 15.10
N LYS A 15 27.23 -14.22 15.99
CA LYS A 15 26.63 -13.01 16.55
C LYS A 15 26.93 -12.92 18.05
N PRO A 16 27.63 -11.87 18.51
CA PRO A 16 27.69 -11.59 19.93
C PRO A 16 26.31 -11.13 20.38
N ASP A 17 25.60 -11.99 21.12
CA ASP A 17 24.39 -11.60 21.83
C ASP A 17 24.79 -10.70 23.00
N VAL A 18 24.28 -9.46 22.99
CA VAL A 18 24.37 -8.58 24.16
C VAL A 18 23.32 -9.07 25.15
N VAL A 19 23.78 -9.81 26.15
CA VAL A 19 22.96 -10.35 27.23
C VAL A 19 22.74 -9.23 28.25
N ASP A 20 21.49 -8.80 28.46
CA ASP A 20 21.12 -7.93 29.59
C ASP A 20 21.51 -8.61 30.92
N HIS A 21 21.68 -7.85 32.00
CA HIS A 21 21.96 -8.37 33.35
C HIS A 21 20.92 -9.41 33.84
N GLN A 22 19.80 -9.57 33.12
CA GLN A 22 18.77 -10.59 33.34
C GLN A 22 18.84 -11.82 32.42
N GLY A 23 19.89 -12.00 31.60
CA GLY A 23 20.02 -13.18 30.74
C GLY A 23 19.14 -13.19 29.48
N LYS A 24 18.44 -12.09 29.16
CA LYS A 24 17.63 -11.97 27.95
C LYS A 24 18.40 -11.23 26.87
N ALA A 25 18.62 -11.88 25.72
CA ALA A 25 19.12 -11.23 24.53
C ALA A 25 18.09 -10.19 24.05
N GLU A 26 18.37 -8.91 24.27
CA GLU A 26 17.48 -7.84 23.82
C GLU A 26 17.76 -7.57 22.34
N THR A 27 16.93 -8.11 21.46
CA THR A 27 17.03 -7.83 20.03
C THR A 27 16.63 -6.37 19.77
N ILE A 28 17.62 -5.49 19.67
CA ILE A 28 17.46 -4.04 19.40
C ILE A 28 16.65 -3.77 18.12
N TRP A 29 16.64 -4.71 17.17
CA TRP A 29 15.97 -4.55 15.88
C TRP A 29 14.63 -5.28 15.82
N THR A 30 13.53 -4.53 15.83
CA THR A 30 12.20 -5.08 15.53
C THR A 30 11.98 -5.10 14.01
N GLY A 31 11.98 -6.30 13.42
CA GLY A 31 11.61 -6.49 12.02
C GLY A 31 10.13 -6.16 11.75
N PRO A 32 9.74 -5.88 10.50
CA PRO A 32 8.34 -5.89 10.12
C PRO A 32 7.73 -7.27 10.40
N GLY A 33 6.51 -7.30 10.95
CA GLY A 33 5.87 -8.55 11.39
C GLY A 33 5.62 -9.56 10.26
N ASP A 34 5.46 -9.07 9.02
CA ASP A 34 5.24 -9.88 7.84
C ASP A 34 6.39 -9.69 6.83
N PHE A 35 7.19 -10.74 6.60
CA PHE A 35 8.40 -10.67 5.76
C PHE A 35 8.12 -10.35 4.27
N GLY A 36 6.91 -10.61 3.77
CA GLY A 36 6.53 -10.35 2.37
C GLY A 36 5.98 -8.95 2.06
N GLN A 37 5.66 -8.15 3.08
CA GLN A 37 5.00 -6.85 2.88
C GLN A 37 5.80 -5.85 2.04
N PRO A 38 7.13 -5.70 2.23
CA PRO A 38 7.92 -4.77 1.43
C PRO A 38 7.87 -5.08 -0.07
N ALA A 39 8.01 -6.36 -0.45
CA ALA A 39 7.97 -6.78 -1.85
C ALA A 39 6.58 -6.55 -2.48
N ALA A 40 5.51 -6.87 -1.76
CA ALA A 40 4.15 -6.60 -2.22
C ALA A 40 3.87 -5.10 -2.37
N TYR A 41 4.38 -4.30 -1.45
CA TYR A 41 4.31 -2.83 -1.52
C TYR A 41 5.02 -2.30 -2.77
N ASP A 42 6.24 -2.76 -3.02
CA ASP A 42 7.03 -2.36 -4.18
C ASP A 42 6.37 -2.77 -5.51
N ALA A 43 5.85 -4.00 -5.60
CA ALA A 43 5.13 -4.46 -6.78
C ALA A 43 3.90 -3.59 -7.06
N LYS A 44 3.15 -3.24 -6.01
CA LYS A 44 1.98 -2.37 -6.11
C LYS A 44 2.33 -0.97 -6.61
N THR A 45 3.34 -0.33 -6.01
CA THR A 45 3.67 1.08 -6.30
C THR A 45 4.59 1.26 -7.51
N GLY A 46 5.44 0.28 -7.80
CA GLY A 46 6.43 0.34 -8.87
C GLY A 46 5.94 -0.21 -10.20
N VAL A 47 4.97 -1.13 -10.20
CA VAL A 47 4.51 -1.82 -11.41
C VAL A 47 3.01 -1.65 -11.61
N ALA A 48 2.18 -2.13 -10.67
CA ALA A 48 0.74 -2.24 -10.89
C ALA A 48 0.05 -0.86 -11.01
N ALA A 49 0.30 0.07 -10.08
CA ALA A 49 -0.35 1.38 -10.09
C ALA A 49 -0.03 2.21 -11.36
N PRO A 50 1.25 2.34 -11.80
CA PRO A 50 1.57 3.01 -13.07
C PRO A 50 0.92 2.36 -14.29
N LEU A 51 0.90 1.03 -14.37
CA LEU A 51 0.27 0.31 -15.48
C LEU A 51 -1.24 0.56 -15.55
N LEU A 52 -1.93 0.50 -14.41
CA LEU A 52 -3.36 0.82 -14.34
C LEU A 52 -3.66 2.29 -14.68
N ALA A 53 -2.77 3.21 -14.29
CA ALA A 53 -2.89 4.62 -14.67
C ALA A 53 -2.72 4.80 -16.19
N GLY A 54 -1.73 4.14 -16.80
CA GLY A 54 -1.54 4.14 -18.25
C GLY A 54 -2.74 3.56 -19.01
N PHE A 55 -3.28 2.43 -18.53
CA PHE A 55 -4.51 1.84 -19.08
C PHE A 55 -5.70 2.81 -18.98
N SER A 56 -5.86 3.48 -17.83
CA SER A 56 -6.94 4.45 -17.61
C SER A 56 -6.83 5.64 -18.57
N LEU A 57 -5.60 6.10 -18.84
CA LEU A 57 -5.34 7.18 -19.80
C LEU A 57 -5.61 6.73 -21.26
N ALA A 58 -5.28 5.49 -21.62
CA ALA A 58 -5.63 4.94 -22.92
C ALA A 58 -7.15 4.87 -23.12
N LEU A 59 -7.89 4.37 -22.10
CA LEU A 59 -9.35 4.32 -22.13
C LEU A 59 -9.98 5.72 -22.22
N LEU A 60 -9.38 6.71 -21.54
CA LEU A 60 -9.78 8.11 -21.66
C LEU A 60 -9.69 8.59 -23.10
N GLY A 61 -8.60 8.25 -23.81
CA GLY A 61 -8.43 8.56 -25.23
C GLY A 61 -9.51 7.93 -26.11
N VAL A 62 -9.85 6.65 -25.87
CA VAL A 62 -10.92 5.95 -26.61
C VAL A 62 -12.27 6.64 -26.42
N VAL A 63 -12.62 6.98 -25.18
CA VAL A 63 -13.89 7.67 -24.88
C VAL A 63 -13.93 9.06 -25.52
N ALA A 64 -12.80 9.78 -25.50
CA ALA A 64 -12.69 11.12 -26.07
C ALA A 64 -12.81 11.14 -27.61
N GLN A 65 -12.37 10.07 -28.30
CA GLN A 65 -12.44 9.97 -29.75
C GLN A 65 -13.86 9.71 -30.28
N ALA A 66 -14.72 9.09 -29.47
CA ALA A 66 -16.07 8.70 -29.90
C ALA A 66 -17.13 8.98 -28.82
N PRO A 67 -17.32 10.24 -28.38
CA PRO A 67 -18.17 10.57 -27.23
C PRO A 67 -19.64 10.19 -27.45
N THR A 68 -20.11 10.17 -28.70
CA THR A 68 -21.48 9.76 -29.07
C THR A 68 -21.74 8.26 -28.93
N SER A 69 -20.70 7.44 -28.72
CA SER A 69 -20.82 6.00 -28.51
C SER A 69 -21.05 5.60 -27.04
N PHE A 70 -21.05 6.59 -26.13
CA PHE A 70 -21.18 6.39 -24.69
C PHE A 70 -22.42 7.11 -24.18
N ARG A 71 -23.11 6.51 -23.20
CA ARG A 71 -24.26 7.12 -22.55
C ARG A 71 -23.87 8.38 -21.77
N TRP A 72 -22.73 8.35 -21.09
CA TRP A 72 -22.24 9.44 -20.24
C TRP A 72 -20.74 9.71 -20.45
N PRO A 73 -20.34 10.25 -21.62
CA PRO A 73 -18.93 10.45 -21.95
C PRO A 73 -18.25 11.40 -20.95
N GLY A 74 -18.89 12.52 -20.59
CA GLY A 74 -18.33 13.49 -19.66
C GLY A 74 -18.04 12.92 -18.26
N ALA A 75 -19.00 12.16 -17.70
CA ALA A 75 -18.81 11.50 -16.40
C ALA A 75 -17.71 10.43 -16.45
N THR A 76 -17.66 9.66 -17.54
CA THR A 76 -16.63 8.63 -17.76
C THR A 76 -15.24 9.25 -17.83
N LEU A 77 -15.06 10.28 -18.67
CA LEU A 77 -13.79 11.00 -18.81
C LEU A 77 -13.32 11.61 -17.49
N THR A 78 -14.22 12.28 -16.77
CA THR A 78 -13.90 12.89 -15.46
C THR A 78 -13.46 11.83 -14.46
N THR A 79 -14.18 10.71 -14.39
CA THR A 79 -13.84 9.60 -13.49
C THR A 79 -12.47 9.00 -13.84
N LEU A 80 -12.17 8.80 -15.12
CA LEU A 80 -10.86 8.30 -15.57
C LEU A 80 -9.70 9.24 -15.21
N VAL A 81 -9.90 10.56 -15.31
CA VAL A 81 -8.89 11.53 -14.83
C VAL A 81 -8.66 11.39 -13.32
N VAL A 82 -9.72 11.24 -12.53
CA VAL A 82 -9.61 11.02 -11.08
C VAL A 82 -8.89 9.70 -10.78
N VAL A 83 -9.18 8.62 -11.52
CA VAL A 83 -8.47 7.33 -11.41
C VAL A 83 -6.97 7.53 -11.63
N CYS A 84 -6.58 8.19 -12.72
CA CYS A 84 -5.17 8.50 -13.01
C CYS A 84 -4.52 9.29 -11.87
N ALA A 85 -5.18 10.35 -11.38
CA ALA A 85 -4.66 11.18 -10.29
C ALA A 85 -4.47 10.36 -9.00
N VAL A 86 -5.45 9.54 -8.63
CA VAL A 86 -5.41 8.69 -7.42
C VAL A 86 -4.31 7.64 -7.52
N LEU A 87 -4.14 6.99 -8.68
CA LEU A 87 -3.07 6.01 -8.90
C LEU A 87 -1.68 6.66 -8.92
N VAL A 88 -1.54 7.86 -9.50
CA VAL A 88 -0.28 8.62 -9.39
C VAL A 88 0.00 8.98 -7.93
N MET A 89 -1.00 9.42 -7.16
CA MET A 89 -0.83 9.67 -5.73
C MET A 89 -0.41 8.41 -4.96
N CYS A 90 -0.94 7.24 -5.33
CA CYS A 90 -0.48 5.95 -4.79
C CYS A 90 1.03 5.75 -5.01
N VAL A 91 1.54 6.02 -6.22
CA VAL A 91 2.97 5.93 -6.53
C VAL A 91 3.79 6.91 -5.69
N GLN A 92 3.32 8.15 -5.54
CA GLN A 92 4.00 9.18 -4.74
C GLN A 92 4.05 8.81 -3.25
N PHE A 93 2.98 8.23 -2.71
CA PHE A 93 2.98 7.67 -1.36
C PHE A 93 3.91 6.46 -1.25
N GLY A 94 3.97 5.64 -2.30
CA GLY A 94 4.96 4.61 -2.56
C GLY A 94 6.38 5.07 -2.24
N PHE A 95 6.86 6.07 -2.99
CA PHE A 95 8.20 6.63 -2.84
C PHE A 95 8.46 7.20 -1.45
N ARG A 96 7.50 7.95 -0.88
CA ARG A 96 7.65 8.51 0.48
C ARG A 96 7.72 7.42 1.56
N GLY A 97 6.99 6.33 1.37
CA GLY A 97 7.06 5.16 2.26
C GLY A 97 8.39 4.43 2.12
N ARG A 98 8.88 4.23 0.90
CA ARG A 98 10.15 3.54 0.64
C ARG A 98 11.35 4.30 1.21
N ALA A 99 11.31 5.64 1.20
CA ALA A 99 12.39 6.48 1.75
C ALA A 99 12.64 6.29 3.26
N VAL A 100 11.67 5.76 4.01
CA VAL A 100 11.79 5.49 5.46
C VAL A 100 11.90 4.01 5.79
N LEU A 101 11.90 3.13 4.78
CA LEU A 101 12.05 1.69 4.97
C LEU A 101 13.50 1.31 4.70
N TYR A 102 14.19 0.83 5.73
CA TYR A 102 15.57 0.38 5.63
C TYR A 102 15.76 -0.91 6.44
N SER A 103 16.59 -1.81 5.92
CA SER A 103 16.97 -3.05 6.59
C SER A 103 18.13 -2.82 7.54
N LYS A 104 18.36 -3.76 8.46
CA LYS A 104 19.54 -3.75 9.33
C LYS A 104 20.83 -3.70 8.50
N ALA A 105 20.87 -4.46 7.40
CA ALA A 105 21.99 -4.50 6.47
C ALA A 105 22.24 -3.15 5.81
N ASP A 106 21.20 -2.39 5.45
CA ASP A 106 21.36 -1.04 4.88
C ASP A 106 22.03 -0.10 5.89
N VAL A 107 21.60 -0.15 7.16
CA VAL A 107 22.17 0.72 8.20
C VAL A 107 23.59 0.30 8.58
N GLU A 108 23.89 -1.00 8.58
CA GLU A 108 25.25 -1.52 8.73
C GLU A 108 26.15 -1.07 7.57
N ALA A 109 25.66 -1.15 6.32
CA ALA A 109 26.37 -0.70 5.12
C ALA A 109 26.62 0.82 5.12
N TRP A 110 25.71 1.62 5.68
CA TRP A 110 25.89 3.07 5.82
C TRP A 110 26.89 3.46 6.93
N GLY A 111 27.46 2.50 7.66
CA GLY A 111 28.43 2.76 8.72
C GLY A 111 27.84 3.45 9.96
N ARG A 112 26.50 3.50 10.11
CA ARG A 112 25.84 4.14 11.25
C ARG A 112 25.67 3.21 12.47
N LEU A 113 25.87 1.90 12.28
CA LEU A 113 25.71 0.87 13.33
C LEU A 113 26.99 0.11 13.67
N THR A 114 28.14 0.42 13.07
CA THR A 114 29.39 -0.33 13.25
C THR A 114 29.97 -0.26 14.67
N THR A 115 29.49 0.64 15.53
CA THR A 115 29.80 0.60 16.97
C THR A 115 28.84 -0.32 17.73
N VAL A 116 29.20 -1.60 17.80
CA VAL A 116 28.58 -2.61 18.71
C VAL A 116 28.72 -2.18 20.18
N LEU A 117 29.65 -1.27 20.49
CA LEU A 117 29.86 -0.65 21.81
C LEU A 117 29.19 0.74 21.96
N ALA A 118 28.14 1.05 21.19
CA ALA A 118 27.42 2.30 21.40
C ALA A 118 26.89 2.37 22.86
N PRO A 119 27.15 3.46 23.61
CA PRO A 119 26.66 3.61 24.97
C PRO A 119 25.15 3.36 25.08
N PRO A 120 24.62 2.88 26.23
CA PRO A 120 23.19 2.57 26.39
C PRO A 120 22.25 3.73 26.00
N ALA A 121 22.71 4.99 26.18
CA ALA A 121 21.97 6.18 25.77
C ALA A 121 21.80 6.28 24.23
N GLU A 122 22.84 5.92 23.45
CA GLU A 122 22.76 5.89 22.00
C GLU A 122 21.85 4.77 21.49
N GLN A 123 21.88 3.59 22.14
CA GLN A 123 21.00 2.47 21.78
C GLN A 123 19.52 2.86 21.94
N ARG A 124 19.17 3.52 23.05
CA ARG A 124 17.83 4.06 23.29
C ARG A 124 17.43 5.12 22.26
N LEU A 125 18.37 5.99 21.86
CA LEU A 125 18.12 6.98 20.80
C LEU A 125 17.85 6.30 19.45
N ARG A 126 18.66 5.31 19.07
CA ARG A 126 18.49 4.53 17.83
C ARG A 126 17.14 3.80 17.81
N ALA A 127 16.77 3.14 18.90
CA ALA A 127 15.47 2.48 19.03
C ALA A 127 14.29 3.48 18.89
N ARG A 128 14.41 4.69 19.45
CA ARG A 128 13.40 5.75 19.29
C ARG A 128 13.29 6.23 17.84
N VAL A 129 14.41 6.43 17.15
CA VAL A 129 14.43 6.83 15.73
C VAL A 129 13.79 5.74 14.86
N GLN A 130 14.20 4.49 15.03
CA GLN A 130 13.63 3.35 14.30
C GLN A 130 12.12 3.22 14.54
N ARG A 131 11.67 3.36 15.79
CA ARG A 131 10.23 3.37 16.11
C ARG A 131 9.50 4.49 15.38
N ASN A 132 10.06 5.70 15.36
CA ASN A 132 9.45 6.84 14.67
C ASN A 132 9.40 6.64 13.14
N ASP A 133 10.45 6.05 12.55
CA ASP A 133 10.48 5.74 11.12
C ASP A 133 9.49 4.64 10.77
N MET A 134 9.39 3.59 11.59
CA MET A 134 8.36 2.55 11.43
C MET A 134 6.95 3.14 11.50
N LEU A 135 6.69 4.10 12.40
CA LEU A 135 5.40 4.80 12.47
C LEU A 135 5.15 5.70 11.24
N ARG A 136 6.20 6.33 10.69
CA ARG A 136 6.11 7.09 9.42
C ARG A 136 5.81 6.15 8.25
N TRP A 137 6.52 5.03 8.15
CA TRP A 137 6.31 4.01 7.14
C TRP A 137 4.88 3.47 7.18
N ARG A 138 4.37 3.07 8.36
CA ARG A 138 2.98 2.57 8.52
C ARG A 138 1.94 3.58 8.02
N ARG A 139 2.16 4.88 8.23
CA ARG A 139 1.25 5.94 7.75
C ARG A 139 1.26 6.05 6.23
N TRP A 140 2.45 6.04 5.60
CA TRP A 140 2.55 6.05 4.15
C TRP A 140 2.02 4.77 3.53
N HIS A 141 2.36 3.62 4.09
CA HIS A 141 1.85 2.32 3.66
C HIS A 141 0.32 2.30 3.61
N ARG A 142 -0.34 2.76 4.69
CA ARG A 142 -1.80 2.87 4.73
C ARG A 142 -2.35 3.81 3.66
N ARG A 143 -1.74 4.98 3.46
CA ARG A 143 -2.16 5.93 2.41
C ARG A 143 -2.02 5.32 1.02
N THR A 144 -0.92 4.63 0.74
CA THR A 144 -0.70 3.89 -0.51
C THR A 144 -1.77 2.83 -0.71
N GLN A 145 -2.06 2.01 0.31
CA GLN A 145 -3.08 0.98 0.23
C GLN A 145 -4.46 1.57 -0.09
N LEU A 146 -4.85 2.63 0.63
CA LEU A 146 -6.10 3.34 0.41
C LEU A 146 -6.20 3.93 -1.00
N SER A 147 -5.16 4.63 -1.46
CA SER A 147 -5.15 5.21 -2.80
C SER A 147 -5.19 4.15 -3.89
N TYR A 148 -4.45 3.05 -3.74
CA TYR A 148 -4.48 1.96 -4.71
C TYR A 148 -5.88 1.34 -4.84
N ASN A 149 -6.48 0.96 -3.71
CA ASN A 149 -7.81 0.36 -3.70
C ASN A 149 -8.89 1.33 -4.20
N ALA A 150 -8.80 2.61 -3.81
CA ALA A 150 -9.69 3.65 -4.33
C ALA A 150 -9.54 3.81 -5.86
N GLY A 151 -8.30 3.76 -6.37
CA GLY A 151 -8.04 3.80 -7.81
C GLY A 151 -8.68 2.64 -8.56
N ILE A 152 -8.57 1.41 -8.04
CA ILE A 152 -9.22 0.22 -8.61
C ILE A 152 -10.75 0.36 -8.58
N ALA A 153 -11.32 0.74 -7.44
CA ALA A 153 -12.77 0.89 -7.30
C ALA A 153 -13.32 1.94 -8.28
N LEU A 154 -12.65 3.09 -8.40
CA LEU A 154 -13.00 4.15 -9.34
C LEU A 154 -12.81 3.72 -10.80
N LEU A 155 -11.81 2.89 -11.10
CA LEU A 155 -11.62 2.35 -12.44
C LEU A 155 -12.81 1.46 -12.85
N PHE A 156 -13.28 0.59 -11.95
CA PHE A 156 -14.48 -0.20 -12.20
C PHE A 156 -15.75 0.65 -12.33
N ILE A 157 -15.86 1.77 -11.61
CA ILE A 157 -16.94 2.74 -11.81
C ILE A 157 -16.85 3.35 -13.22
N ALA A 158 -15.66 3.78 -13.64
CA ALA A 158 -15.47 4.31 -14.99
C ALA A 158 -15.81 3.29 -16.08
N ILE A 159 -15.43 2.03 -15.90
CA ILE A 159 -15.81 0.92 -16.80
C ILE A 159 -17.34 0.73 -16.80
N ALA A 160 -17.99 0.75 -15.64
CA ALA A 160 -19.44 0.62 -15.55
C ALA A 160 -20.17 1.75 -16.30
N LEU A 161 -19.69 2.99 -16.15
CA LEU A 161 -20.20 4.16 -16.88
C LEU A 161 -19.97 4.05 -18.39
N ALA A 162 -18.80 3.57 -18.81
CA ALA A 162 -18.47 3.39 -20.22
C ALA A 162 -19.31 2.29 -20.88
N LEU A 163 -19.58 1.20 -20.14
CA LEU A 163 -20.37 0.08 -20.65
C LEU A 163 -21.86 0.38 -20.72
N ALA A 164 -22.37 1.36 -19.95
CA ALA A 164 -23.79 1.69 -19.96
C ALA A 164 -24.27 2.01 -21.39
N PRO A 165 -25.34 1.34 -21.88
CA PRO A 165 -25.71 1.42 -23.27
C PRO A 165 -26.18 2.84 -23.65
N PRO A 166 -25.65 3.42 -24.74
CA PRO A 166 -26.21 4.64 -25.31
C PRO A 166 -27.60 4.36 -25.89
N GLU A 167 -28.38 5.41 -26.12
CA GLU A 167 -29.72 5.27 -26.73
C GLU A 167 -29.64 5.00 -28.23
N SER A 168 -28.59 5.49 -28.89
CA SER A 168 -28.24 5.21 -30.28
C SER A 168 -26.74 5.33 -30.48
N TYR A 169 -26.22 4.71 -31.54
CA TYR A 169 -24.85 4.95 -32.00
C TYR A 169 -24.80 6.12 -32.99
N GLY A 170 -23.62 6.77 -33.10
CA GLY A 170 -23.38 8.00 -33.86
C GLY A 170 -23.90 7.96 -35.30
N GLY A 171 -25.17 8.33 -35.48
CA GLY A 171 -25.91 8.16 -36.74
C GLY A 171 -27.38 7.75 -36.59
N ASN A 172 -27.98 7.80 -35.40
CA ASN A 172 -29.37 7.41 -35.10
C ASN A 172 -29.67 5.91 -35.33
N THR A 173 -28.66 5.05 -35.42
CA THR A 173 -28.87 3.60 -35.44
C THR A 173 -29.32 3.15 -34.06
N PRO A 174 -30.55 2.62 -33.91
CA PRO A 174 -31.04 2.18 -32.63
C PRO A 174 -30.23 0.97 -32.15
N LEU A 175 -29.92 0.95 -30.86
CA LEU A 175 -29.21 -0.14 -30.24
C LEU A 175 -30.09 -1.41 -30.23
N SER A 176 -29.54 -2.54 -30.67
CA SER A 176 -30.29 -3.80 -30.59
C SER A 176 -30.56 -4.18 -29.12
N ALA A 177 -31.75 -4.73 -28.83
CA ALA A 177 -32.13 -5.09 -27.46
C ALA A 177 -31.15 -6.08 -26.81
N GLY A 178 -30.62 -7.02 -27.60
CA GLY A 178 -29.61 -7.98 -27.13
C GLY A 178 -28.30 -7.33 -26.73
N GLU A 179 -27.80 -6.38 -27.53
CA GLU A 179 -26.57 -5.64 -27.22
C GLU A 179 -26.75 -4.75 -25.99
N ALA A 180 -27.89 -4.07 -25.88
CA ALA A 180 -28.23 -3.29 -24.70
C ALA A 180 -28.22 -4.14 -23.42
N ALA A 181 -28.76 -5.38 -23.49
CA ALA A 181 -28.78 -6.30 -22.35
C ALA A 181 -27.36 -6.70 -21.89
N TRP A 182 -26.47 -7.05 -22.82
CA TRP A 182 -25.08 -7.40 -22.50
C TRP A 182 -24.30 -6.22 -21.91
N ARG A 183 -24.53 -5.01 -22.44
CA ARG A 183 -23.94 -3.78 -21.92
C ARG A 183 -24.39 -3.50 -20.49
N TRP A 184 -25.69 -3.64 -20.20
CA TRP A 184 -26.21 -3.54 -18.83
C TRP A 184 -25.66 -4.61 -17.90
N ALA A 185 -25.53 -5.85 -18.36
CA ALA A 185 -24.91 -6.92 -17.58
C ALA A 185 -23.46 -6.58 -17.22
N GLY A 186 -22.69 -6.08 -18.19
CA GLY A 186 -21.32 -5.60 -17.98
C GLY A 186 -21.23 -4.44 -16.99
N THR A 187 -22.11 -3.44 -17.11
CA THR A 187 -22.23 -2.34 -16.15
C THR A 187 -22.54 -2.84 -14.74
N GLY A 188 -23.50 -3.76 -14.61
CA GLY A 188 -23.87 -4.37 -13.33
C GLY A 188 -22.69 -5.10 -12.68
N LEU A 189 -21.99 -5.95 -13.45
CA LEU A 189 -20.84 -6.69 -12.97
C LEU A 189 -19.71 -5.76 -12.52
N ALA A 190 -19.35 -4.76 -13.32
CA ALA A 190 -18.34 -3.77 -12.96
C ALA A 190 -18.73 -2.99 -11.68
N GLY A 191 -20.01 -2.63 -11.55
CA GLY A 191 -20.56 -2.01 -10.35
C GLY A 191 -20.42 -2.90 -9.11
N CYS A 192 -20.75 -4.19 -9.22
CA CYS A 192 -20.59 -5.16 -8.13
C CYS A 192 -19.13 -5.31 -7.68
N VAL A 193 -18.18 -5.39 -8.62
CA VAL A 193 -16.75 -5.46 -8.30
C VAL A 193 -16.29 -4.19 -7.58
N SER A 194 -16.70 -3.02 -8.06
CA SER A 194 -16.38 -1.76 -7.38
C SER A 194 -16.92 -1.70 -5.95
N LEU A 195 -18.18 -2.10 -5.75
CA LEU A 195 -18.80 -2.14 -4.42
C LEU A 195 -18.07 -3.11 -3.48
N ALA A 196 -17.68 -4.29 -3.99
CA ALA A 196 -16.93 -5.27 -3.21
C ALA A 196 -15.58 -4.69 -2.74
N GLU A 197 -14.85 -3.99 -3.63
CA GLU A 197 -13.58 -3.32 -3.30
C GLU A 197 -13.75 -2.21 -2.26
N ILE A 198 -14.82 -1.42 -2.37
CA ILE A 198 -15.15 -0.36 -1.39
C ILE A 198 -15.45 -0.98 -0.02
N ILE A 199 -16.32 -2.00 0.02
CA ILE A 199 -16.71 -2.68 1.26
C ILE A 199 -15.48 -3.29 1.93
N TRP A 200 -14.65 -3.99 1.16
CA TRP A 200 -13.42 -4.62 1.65
C TRP A 200 -12.49 -3.56 2.26
N THR A 201 -12.24 -2.47 1.54
CA THR A 201 -11.35 -1.40 1.98
C THR A 201 -11.86 -0.72 3.24
N VAL A 202 -13.17 -0.41 3.31
CA VAL A 202 -13.78 0.19 4.50
C VAL A 202 -13.72 -0.77 5.70
N ARG A 203 -14.01 -2.06 5.49
CA ARG A 203 -13.96 -3.07 6.56
C ARG A 203 -12.55 -3.18 7.14
N ASP A 204 -11.54 -3.29 6.30
CA ASP A 204 -10.14 -3.40 6.73
C ASP A 204 -9.72 -2.16 7.53
N GLU A 205 -10.12 -0.97 7.08
CA GLU A 205 -9.87 0.26 7.81
C GLU A 205 -10.58 0.29 9.17
N VAL A 206 -11.86 -0.08 9.24
CA VAL A 206 -12.60 -0.11 10.52
C VAL A 206 -11.96 -1.10 11.50
N LEU A 207 -11.55 -2.27 11.03
CA LEU A 207 -10.86 -3.27 11.87
C LEU A 207 -9.53 -2.74 12.42
N LEU A 208 -8.76 -2.02 11.60
CA LEU A 208 -7.51 -1.39 12.04
C LEU A 208 -7.76 -0.30 13.10
N HIS A 209 -8.82 0.51 12.96
CA HIS A 209 -9.15 1.52 13.97
C HIS A 209 -9.61 0.88 15.28
N ARG A 210 -10.40 -0.20 15.21
CA ARG A 210 -10.85 -0.94 16.41
C ARG A 210 -9.68 -1.52 17.20
N ARG A 211 -8.72 -2.15 16.51
CA ARG A 211 -7.48 -2.68 17.14
C ARG A 211 -6.66 -1.61 17.83
N ARG A 212 -6.57 -0.40 17.24
CA ARG A 212 -5.86 0.74 17.85
C ARG A 212 -6.54 1.26 19.10
N ARG A 213 -7.87 1.28 19.14
CA ARG A 213 -8.63 1.69 20.33
C ARG A 213 -8.45 0.69 21.48
N ALA A 214 -8.53 -0.60 21.20
CA ALA A 214 -8.28 -1.64 22.20
C ALA A 214 -6.86 -1.58 22.79
N ALA A 215 -5.85 -1.33 21.96
CA ALA A 215 -4.48 -1.19 22.44
C ALA A 215 -4.24 0.04 23.33
N HIS A 216 -5.10 1.07 23.24
CA HIS A 216 -5.02 2.24 24.12
C HIS A 216 -5.74 2.03 25.45
N SER A 217 -6.84 1.27 25.48
CA SER A 217 -7.54 0.97 26.74
C SER A 217 -6.68 0.12 27.69
N ASP A 218 -5.82 -0.74 27.16
CA ASP A 218 -4.93 -1.58 27.99
C ASP A 218 -3.74 -0.79 28.60
N GLN A 219 -3.57 0.49 28.23
CA GLN A 219 -2.49 1.36 28.70
C GLN A 219 -2.94 2.40 29.74
N GLU A 220 -4.24 2.51 30.02
CA GLU A 220 -4.76 3.34 31.11
C GLU A 220 -4.85 2.49 32.40
N PRO A 221 -4.05 2.78 33.44
CA PRO A 221 -4.07 2.07 34.73
C PRO A 221 -5.26 2.47 35.61
#